data_AF-A0A7W0P753-F1
#
_entry.id   AF-A0A7W0P753-F1
#
_cell.length_a   1.000
_cell.length_b   1.000
_cell.length_c   1.000
_cell.angle_alpha   90.00
_cell.angle_beta   90.00
_cell.angle_gamma   90.00
#
_symmetry.space_group_name_H-M   'P 1'
#
loop_
_entity.id
_entity.type
_entity.pdbx_description
1 polymer ?
#
loop_
_entity_poly.entity_id
_entity_poly.type
_entity_poly.pdbx_seq_one_letter_code
_entity_poly.pdbx_strand_id
1 'polypeptide(L)'
;MAEPARTLRDLTERFGLAAFGAAVLTAERADRLAEELARRGNVTQQEARELIDETMQRWRGGTAQIGERAGSGLTGILRELGLVTRNEYEELELRIAQLEHRLRLVEDRGPA
;
A
#
# COMPACT_ATOMS: atom_id res chain seq x y z
N MET A 1 -5.65 -30.89 12.20
CA MET A 1 -4.60 -29.85 12.32
C MET A 1 -4.63 -29.02 11.04
N ALA A 2 -5.38 -27.91 11.01
CA ALA A 2 -5.59 -27.08 9.81
C ALA A 2 -5.62 -25.59 10.20
N GLU A 3 -4.45 -25.06 10.53
CA GLU A 3 -4.14 -23.66 10.85
C GLU A 3 -2.96 -23.28 9.94
N PRO A 4 -2.98 -22.19 9.13
CA PRO A 4 -3.01 -20.79 9.59
C PRO A 4 -3.70 -19.76 8.65
N ALA A 5 -4.18 -20.20 7.47
CA ALA A 5 -4.58 -19.30 6.38
C ALA A 5 -5.91 -18.57 6.63
N ARG A 6 -6.82 -19.18 7.41
CA ARG A 6 -8.08 -18.53 7.82
C ARG A 6 -7.84 -17.37 8.79
N THR A 7 -6.84 -17.49 9.66
CA THR A 7 -6.51 -16.47 10.66
C THR A 7 -5.93 -15.21 10.02
N LEU A 8 -5.08 -15.35 8.99
CA LEU A 8 -4.52 -14.21 8.24
C LEU A 8 -5.57 -13.44 7.44
N ARG A 9 -6.57 -14.13 6.86
CA ARG A 9 -7.69 -13.50 6.14
C ARG A 9 -8.59 -12.70 7.09
N ASP A 10 -8.94 -13.28 8.24
CA ASP A 10 -9.78 -12.62 9.25
C ASP A 10 -9.03 -11.44 9.91
N LEU A 11 -7.71 -11.56 10.07
CA LEU A 11 -6.85 -10.46 10.54
C LEU A 11 -6.78 -9.33 9.51
N THR A 12 -6.58 -9.62 8.22
CA THR A 12 -6.54 -8.58 7.16
C THR A 12 -7.88 -7.89 6.94
N GLU A 13 -9.00 -8.59 7.09
CA GLU A 13 -10.34 -8.01 6.96
C GLU A 13 -10.67 -7.07 8.13
N ARG A 14 -10.23 -7.42 9.35
CA ARG A 14 -10.39 -6.57 10.55
C ARG A 14 -9.38 -5.42 10.60
N PHE A 15 -8.13 -5.65 10.18
CA PHE A 15 -7.10 -4.61 10.13
C PHE A 15 -7.24 -3.70 8.92
N GLY A 16 -7.82 -4.14 7.81
CA GLY A 16 -8.13 -3.27 6.67
C GLY A 16 -9.12 -2.15 7.04
N LEU A 17 -10.06 -2.45 7.94
CA LEU A 17 -11.02 -1.48 8.47
C LEU A 17 -10.48 -0.70 9.69
N ALA A 18 -9.49 -1.23 10.42
CA ALA A 18 -8.82 -0.52 11.51
C ALA A 18 -7.65 0.38 11.02
N ALA A 19 -7.00 0.03 9.90
CA ALA A 19 -6.08 0.91 9.16
C ALA A 19 -6.82 2.11 8.55
N PHE A 20 -8.15 2.00 8.43
CA PHE A 20 -9.08 3.10 8.24
C PHE A 20 -9.17 4.05 9.46
N GLY A 21 -8.33 3.88 10.49
CA GLY A 21 -7.98 4.92 11.45
C GLY A 21 -7.28 6.13 10.80
N ALA A 22 -6.64 5.94 9.64
CA ALA A 22 -6.06 7.03 8.83
C ALA A 22 -7.07 7.69 7.86
N ALA A 23 -8.22 7.05 7.62
CA ALA A 23 -9.21 7.52 6.64
C ALA A 23 -10.41 8.26 7.26
N VAL A 24 -10.50 8.35 8.60
CA VAL A 24 -11.53 9.13 9.32
C VAL A 24 -10.90 10.16 10.26
N LEU A 25 -9.91 10.89 9.74
CA LEU A 25 -9.60 12.23 10.26
C LEU A 25 -10.66 13.19 9.71
N THR A 26 -11.89 13.09 10.24
CA THR A 26 -12.95 14.06 9.96
C THR A 26 -12.59 15.37 10.65
N ALA A 27 -13.03 16.51 10.10
CA ALA A 27 -12.81 17.83 10.71
C ALA A 27 -13.22 17.83 12.20
N GLU A 28 -14.31 17.14 12.53
CA GLU A 28 -14.80 17.02 13.89
C GLU A 28 -13.87 16.24 14.84
N ARG A 29 -13.12 15.25 14.34
CA ARG A 29 -12.10 14.54 15.11
C ARG A 29 -10.84 15.39 15.30
N ALA A 30 -10.46 16.20 14.30
CA ALA A 30 -9.36 17.14 14.41
C ALA A 30 -9.65 18.23 15.46
N ASP A 31 -10.88 18.72 15.52
CA ASP A 31 -11.29 19.78 16.46
C ASP A 31 -11.23 19.33 17.91
N ARG A 32 -11.64 18.09 18.18
CA ARG A 32 -11.54 17.48 19.52
C ARG A 32 -10.08 17.28 19.94
N LEU A 33 -9.23 16.86 19.00
CA LEU A 33 -7.79 16.72 19.22
C LEU A 33 -7.12 18.07 19.51
N ALA A 34 -7.49 19.11 18.77
CA ALA A 34 -7.01 20.48 19.00
C ALA A 34 -7.42 20.97 20.40
N GLU A 35 -8.66 20.70 20.81
CA GLU A 35 -9.17 21.08 22.14
C GLU A 35 -8.47 20.31 23.28
N GLU A 36 -8.15 19.03 23.10
CA GLU A 36 -7.38 18.26 24.09
C GLU A 36 -5.93 18.72 24.20
N LEU A 37 -5.29 19.03 23.06
CA LEU A 37 -3.92 19.53 23.02
C LEU A 37 -3.81 20.93 23.62
N ALA A 38 -4.78 21.81 23.34
CA ALA A 38 -4.86 23.13 23.96
C ALA A 38 -5.00 23.02 25.49
N ARG A 39 -5.92 22.15 25.96
CA ARG A 39 -6.14 21.92 27.39
C ARG A 39 -4.91 21.38 28.12
N ARG A 40 -4.10 20.54 27.45
CA ARG A 40 -2.90 19.93 28.06
C ARG A 40 -1.62 20.75 27.86
N GLY A 41 -1.57 21.58 26.82
CA GLY A 41 -0.34 22.22 26.34
C GLY A 41 -0.14 23.68 26.74
N ASN A 42 -1.09 24.31 27.44
CA ASN A 42 -1.08 25.76 27.68
C ASN A 42 -1.03 26.58 26.37
N VAL A 43 -1.50 26.00 25.27
CA VAL A 43 -1.62 26.62 23.95
C VAL A 43 -3.09 26.88 23.64
N THR A 44 -3.37 27.83 22.76
CA THR A 44 -4.74 28.10 22.32
C THR A 44 -5.25 26.97 21.40
N GLN A 45 -6.57 26.82 21.33
CA GLN A 45 -7.20 25.86 20.42
C GLN A 45 -6.86 26.17 18.95
N GLN A 46 -6.68 27.45 18.61
CA GLN A 46 -6.27 27.91 17.28
C GLN A 46 -4.85 27.41 16.95
N GLU A 47 -3.89 27.61 17.84
CA GLU A 47 -2.49 27.17 17.65
C GLU A 47 -2.39 25.64 17.56
N ALA A 48 -3.15 24.92 18.39
CA ALA A 48 -3.20 23.46 18.32
C ALA A 48 -3.79 22.96 16.98
N ARG A 49 -4.81 23.66 16.46
CA ARG A 49 -5.44 23.33 15.17
C ARG A 49 -4.49 23.59 14.01
N GLU A 50 -3.75 24.70 14.03
CA GLU A 50 -2.74 25.02 13.03
C GLU A 50 -1.60 23.99 13.01
N LEU A 51 -1.13 23.54 14.18
CA LEU A 51 -0.13 22.47 14.30
C LEU A 51 -0.62 21.14 13.72
N ILE A 52 -1.87 20.76 13.98
CA ILE A 52 -2.48 19.56 13.42
C ILE A 52 -2.58 19.68 11.89
N ASP A 53 -3.06 20.82 11.39
CA ASP A 53 -3.23 21.06 9.95
C ASP A 53 -1.89 21.07 9.21
N GLU A 54 -0.86 21.68 9.79
CA GLU A 54 0.50 21.68 9.22
C GLU A 54 1.09 20.26 9.17
N THR A 55 0.93 19.49 10.26
CA THR A 55 1.38 18.10 10.31
C THR A 55 0.66 17.24 9.28
N MET A 56 -0.65 17.42 9.13
CA MET A 56 -1.49 16.77 8.13
C MET A 56 -1.07 17.13 6.71
N GLN A 57 -0.80 18.41 6.42
CA GLN A 57 -0.31 18.84 5.11
C GLN A 57 1.05 18.24 4.79
N ARG A 58 1.99 18.23 5.75
CA ARG A 58 3.29 17.58 5.59
C ARG A 58 3.15 16.08 5.34
N TRP A 59 2.23 15.43 6.04
CA TRP A 59 1.95 14.01 5.86
C TRP A 59 1.39 13.71 4.47
N ARG A 60 0.37 14.46 4.03
CA ARG A 60 -0.22 14.37 2.67
C ARG A 60 0.77 14.74 1.57
N GLY A 61 1.68 15.68 1.80
CA GLY A 61 2.78 15.99 0.88
C GLY A 61 3.83 14.88 0.81
N GLY A 62 4.04 14.15 1.92
CA GLY A 62 4.98 13.04 2.03
C GLY A 62 4.45 11.69 1.55
N THR A 63 3.12 11.49 1.45
CA THR A 63 2.52 10.19 1.09
C THR A 63 2.94 9.69 -0.29
N ALA A 64 3.18 10.58 -1.26
CA ALA A 64 3.63 10.18 -2.60
C ALA A 64 5.01 9.50 -2.55
N GLN A 65 5.95 10.09 -1.82
CA GLN A 65 7.32 9.59 -1.72
C GLN A 65 7.47 8.43 -0.73
N ILE A 66 6.56 8.33 0.26
CA ILE A 66 6.46 7.19 1.17
C ILE A 66 5.85 5.98 0.44
N GLY A 67 4.87 6.18 -0.44
CA GLY A 67 4.25 5.13 -1.22
C GLY A 67 5.23 4.36 -2.09
N GLU A 68 6.12 5.07 -2.79
CA GLU A 68 7.17 4.43 -3.62
C GLU A 68 8.16 3.61 -2.79
N ARG A 69 8.65 4.16 -1.66
CA ARG A 69 9.60 3.45 -0.78
C ARG A 69 8.95 2.26 -0.07
N ALA A 70 7.69 2.39 0.34
CA ALA A 70 6.93 1.31 0.94
C ALA A 70 6.68 0.19 -0.09
N GLY A 71 6.32 0.54 -1.33
CA GLY A 71 6.14 -0.40 -2.44
C GLY A 71 7.43 -1.17 -2.77
N SER A 72 8.59 -0.50 -2.82
CA SER A 72 9.87 -1.17 -3.07
C SER A 72 10.27 -2.12 -1.94
N GLY A 73 10.03 -1.73 -0.68
CA GLY A 73 10.31 -2.58 0.48
C GLY A 73 9.44 -3.83 0.51
N LEU A 74 8.13 -3.67 0.23
CA LEU A 74 7.19 -4.79 0.17
C LEU A 74 7.54 -5.77 -0.97
N THR A 75 7.91 -5.23 -2.13
CA THR A 75 8.32 -6.03 -3.30
C THR A 75 9.59 -6.82 -3.01
N GLY A 76 10.56 -6.24 -2.28
CA GLY A 76 11.77 -6.94 -1.85
C GLY A 76 11.47 -8.15 -0.97
N ILE A 77 10.62 -7.99 0.04
CA ILE A 77 10.21 -9.08 0.94
C ILE A 77 9.46 -10.19 0.19
N LEU A 78 8.54 -9.83 -0.72
CA LEU A 78 7.82 -10.82 -1.54
C LEU A 78 8.80 -11.68 -2.34
N ARG A 79 9.82 -11.05 -2.94
CA ARG A 79 10.86 -11.76 -3.70
C ARG A 79 11.72 -12.66 -2.83
N GLU A 80 12.09 -12.23 -1.62
CA GLU A 80 12.82 -13.07 -0.66
C GLU A 80 12.02 -14.31 -0.26
N LEU A 81 10.69 -14.21 -0.20
CA LEU A 81 9.78 -15.33 0.04
C LEU A 81 9.51 -16.18 -1.23
N GLY A 82 10.14 -15.86 -2.36
CA GLY A 82 9.94 -16.55 -3.64
C GLY A 82 8.59 -16.25 -4.31
N LEU A 83 7.92 -15.17 -3.90
CA LEU A 83 6.64 -14.74 -4.46
C LEU A 83 6.85 -13.67 -5.53
N VAL A 84 6.02 -13.73 -6.57
CA VAL A 84 5.96 -12.73 -7.65
C VAL A 84 4.63 -11.99 -7.58
N THR A 85 4.62 -10.73 -8.01
CA THR A 85 3.37 -9.98 -8.14
C THR A 85 2.56 -10.47 -9.33
N ARG A 86 1.25 -10.20 -9.30
CA ARG A 86 0.33 -10.52 -10.41
C ARG A 86 0.81 -9.91 -11.74
N ASN A 87 1.21 -8.64 -11.71
CA ASN A 87 1.65 -7.94 -12.91
C ASN A 87 2.91 -8.57 -13.51
N GLU A 88 3.89 -8.94 -12.67
CA GLU A 88 5.10 -9.64 -13.13
C GLU A 88 4.77 -11.00 -13.74
N TYR A 89 3.80 -11.73 -13.18
CA TYR A 89 3.33 -12.98 -13.72
C TYR A 89 2.66 -12.81 -15.10
N GLU A 90 1.75 -11.83 -15.24
CA GLU A 90 1.06 -11.54 -16.50
C GLU A 90 2.01 -11.08 -17.60
N GLU A 91 3.03 -10.28 -17.25
CA GLU A 91 4.08 -9.89 -18.18
C GLU A 91 4.88 -11.11 -18.67
N LEU A 92 5.19 -12.03 -17.76
CA LEU A 92 5.91 -13.26 -18.10
C LEU A 92 5.07 -14.18 -18.99
N GLU A 93 3.77 -14.32 -18.70
CA GLU A 93 2.81 -15.05 -19.52
C GLU A 93 2.73 -14.50 -20.94
N LEU A 94 2.62 -13.18 -21.10
CA LEU A 94 2.62 -12.52 -22.40
C LEU A 94 3.92 -12.80 -23.18
N ARG A 95 5.08 -12.69 -22.50
CA ARG A 95 6.38 -12.96 -23.12
C ARG A 95 6.51 -14.41 -23.58
N ILE A 96 6.00 -15.36 -22.80
CA ILE A 96 5.95 -16.78 -23.18
C ILE A 96 5.07 -16.96 -24.42
N ALA A 97 3.86 -16.41 -24.44
CA ALA A 97 2.95 -16.53 -25.58
C ALA A 97 3.59 -15.98 -26.89
N GLN A 98 4.32 -14.87 -26.80
CA GLN A 98 5.06 -14.31 -27.93
C GLN A 98 6.21 -15.22 -28.39
N LEU A 99 6.95 -15.83 -27.47
CA LEU A 99 8.01 -16.76 -27.79
C LEU A 99 7.46 -18.02 -28.46
N GLU A 100 6.36 -18.58 -27.96
CA GLU A 100 5.67 -19.73 -28.55
C GLU A 100 5.13 -19.44 -29.95
N HIS A 101 4.61 -18.23 -30.17
CA HIS A 101 4.20 -17.81 -31.50
C HIS A 101 5.38 -17.72 -32.47
N ARG A 102 6.49 -17.12 -32.05
CA ARG A 102 7.71 -17.02 -32.87
C ARG A 102 8.33 -18.39 -33.15
N LEU A 103 8.33 -19.29 -32.17
CA LEU A 103 8.85 -20.65 -32.32
C LEU A 103 8.07 -21.39 -33.39
N ARG A 104 6.73 -21.34 -33.35
CA ARG A 104 5.87 -21.93 -34.39
C ARG A 104 6.21 -21.40 -35.78
N LEU A 105 6.40 -20.09 -35.95
CA LEU A 105 6.78 -19.51 -37.25
C LEU A 105 8.15 -19.99 -37.77
N VAL A 106 9.05 -20.42 -36.89
CA VAL A 106 10.35 -20.99 -37.26
C VAL A 106 10.22 -22.47 -37.58
N GLU A 107 9.45 -23.23 -36.79
CA GLU A 107 9.19 -24.65 -37.02
C GLU A 107 8.39 -24.89 -38.31
N ASP A 108 7.40 -24.03 -38.60
CA ASP A 108 6.61 -24.06 -39.83
C ASP A 108 7.44 -23.69 -41.07
N ARG A 109 8.58 -23.01 -40.88
CA ARG A 109 9.58 -22.70 -41.92
C ARG A 109 10.66 -23.79 -42.03
N GLY A 110 10.32 -25.05 -41.74
CA GLY A 110 11.22 -26.21 -41.75
C GLY A 110 12.25 -26.20 -42.90
N PRO A 111 13.45 -26.77 -42.67
CA PRO A 111 14.61 -26.54 -43.53
C PRO A 111 14.29 -26.89 -45.00
N ALA A 112 14.64 -25.96 -45.88
CA ALA A 112 14.56 -26.13 -47.33
C ALA A 112 15.33 -27.37 -47.82
#